data_AF-A0A258SQ24-F1
#
_entry.id   AF-A0A258SQ24-F1
#
_cell.length_a   1.000
_cell.length_b   1.000
_cell.length_c   1.000
_cell.angle_alpha   90.00
_cell.angle_beta   90.00
_cell.angle_gamma   90.00
#
_symmetry.space_group_name_H-M   'P 1'
#
loop_
_entity.id
_entity.type
_entity.pdbx_description
1 polymer ?
#
loop_
_entity_poly.entity_id
_entity_poly.type
_entity_poly.pdbx_seq_one_letter_code
_entity_poly.pdbx_strand_id
1 'polypeptide(L)' 'ETPSPHHPIGAKGVGESPHVGGVPCFSNAVNDAFSFLGTTHINMPHDAWRMWETAEKLGLHARPAAAA' A
#
# COMPACT_ATOMS: atom_id res chain seq x y z
N GLU A 1 8.03 -16.49 -20.49
CA GLU A 1 7.53 -15.55 -21.50
C GLU A 1 6.15 -15.94 -21.96
N THR A 2 5.26 -14.95 -22.13
CA THR A 2 3.94 -15.13 -22.75
C THR A 2 3.84 -14.15 -23.91
N PRO A 3 4.27 -14.52 -25.14
CA PRO A 3 4.29 -13.61 -26.29
C PRO A 3 2.91 -13.08 -26.69
N SER A 4 2.86 -11.97 -27.42
CA SER A 4 1.62 -11.55 -28.10
C SER A 4 1.41 -12.40 -29.36
N PRO A 5 0.25 -13.06 -29.54
CA PRO A 5 0.00 -13.89 -30.72
C PRO A 5 -0.20 -13.08 -32.01
N HIS A 6 -0.41 -11.77 -31.91
CA HIS A 6 -0.79 -10.91 -33.05
C HIS A 6 0.22 -9.78 -33.34
N HIS A 7 1.25 -9.59 -32.50
CA HIS A 7 2.32 -8.64 -32.80
C HIS A 7 3.41 -9.32 -33.66
N PRO A 8 3.85 -8.75 -34.81
CA PRO A 8 4.77 -9.42 -35.75
C PRO A 8 6.06 -10.00 -35.17
N ILE A 9 6.53 -9.49 -34.02
CA ILE A 9 7.73 -9.98 -33.33
C ILE A 9 7.42 -10.58 -31.94
N GLY A 10 6.15 -10.76 -31.58
CA GLY A 10 5.72 -11.31 -30.30
C GLY A 10 5.91 -10.41 -29.06
N ALA A 11 6.47 -9.21 -29.22
CA ALA A 11 6.69 -8.25 -28.14
C ALA A 11 5.40 -7.68 -27.51
N LYS A 12 5.52 -7.19 -26.27
CA LYS A 12 4.48 -6.50 -25.51
C LYS A 12 5.05 -5.20 -24.93
N GLY A 13 4.21 -4.18 -24.79
CA GLY A 13 4.58 -2.95 -24.09
C GLY A 13 4.79 -3.20 -22.59
N VAL A 14 5.78 -2.54 -21.98
CA VAL A 14 6.15 -2.74 -20.56
C VAL A 14 6.48 -1.44 -19.81
N GLY A 15 6.62 -0.31 -20.51
CA GLY A 15 7.13 0.94 -19.91
C GLY A 15 6.32 1.45 -18.72
N GLU A 16 4.99 1.29 -18.75
CA GLU A 16 4.10 1.73 -17.66
C GLU A 16 3.83 0.64 -16.62
N SER A 17 4.13 -0.62 -16.93
CA SER A 17 3.91 -1.78 -16.04
C SER A 17 4.47 -1.58 -14.62
N PRO A 18 5.72 -1.07 -14.40
CA PRO A 18 6.23 -0.89 -13.05
C PRO A 18 5.47 0.19 -12.26
N HIS A 19 4.96 1.24 -12.92
CA HIS A 19 4.18 2.26 -12.23
C HIS A 19 2.76 1.76 -11.92
N VAL A 20 2.11 1.14 -12.91
CA VAL A 20 0.76 0.56 -12.79
C VAL A 20 0.70 -0.49 -11.69
N GLY A 21 1.69 -1.39 -11.62
CA GLY A 21 1.77 -2.40 -10.56
C GLY A 21 2.37 -1.88 -9.25
N GLY A 22 3.25 -0.89 -9.31
CA GLY A 22 3.97 -0.36 -8.14
C GLY A 22 3.08 0.37 -7.16
N VAL A 23 2.20 1.28 -7.64
CA VAL A 23 1.29 2.03 -6.76
C VAL A 23 0.43 1.12 -5.88
N PRO A 24 -0.33 0.14 -6.41
CA PRO A 24 -1.09 -0.78 -5.57
C PRO A 24 -0.19 -1.69 -4.75
N CYS A 25 1.01 -2.07 -5.22
CA CYS A 25 1.95 -2.86 -4.42
C CYS A 25 2.36 -2.14 -3.13
N PHE A 26 2.80 -0.88 -3.24
CA PHE A 26 3.16 -0.08 -2.06
C PHE A 26 1.94 0.25 -1.19
N SER A 27 0.81 0.61 -1.81
CA SER A 27 -0.40 0.92 -1.05
C SER A 27 -0.93 -0.29 -0.28
N ASN A 28 -0.91 -1.47 -0.89
CA ASN A 28 -1.35 -2.70 -0.23
C ASN A 28 -0.41 -3.08 0.91
N ALA A 29 0.91 -2.88 0.78
CA ALA A 29 1.84 -3.13 1.87
C ALA A 29 1.57 -2.25 3.10
N VAL A 30 1.22 -0.97 2.89
CA VAL A 30 0.80 -0.07 3.97
C VAL A 30 -0.51 -0.55 4.61
N ASN A 31 -1.51 -0.91 3.81
CA ASN A 31 -2.79 -1.41 4.32
C ASN A 31 -2.62 -2.72 5.09
N ASP A 32 -1.80 -3.64 4.58
CA ASP A 32 -1.49 -4.92 5.23
C ASP A 32 -0.86 -4.74 6.61
N ALA A 33 0.08 -3.79 6.75
CA ALA A 33 0.72 -3.48 8.03
C ALA A 33 -0.26 -3.03 9.13
N PHE A 34 -1.38 -2.39 8.78
CA PHE A 34 -2.42 -1.96 9.73
C PHE A 34 -3.62 -2.90 9.80
N SER A 35 -3.65 -3.97 9.00
CA SER A 35 -4.79 -4.87 8.90
C SER A 35 -5.13 -5.57 10.22
N PHE A 36 -4.12 -5.97 10.99
CA PHE A 36 -4.28 -6.62 12.30
C PHE A 36 -4.90 -5.70 13.36
N LEU A 37 -4.93 -4.39 13.11
CA LEU A 37 -5.57 -3.37 13.94
C LEU A 37 -7.01 -3.07 13.49
N GLY A 38 -7.54 -3.79 12.50
CA GLY A 38 -8.91 -3.64 11.98
C GLY A 38 -9.05 -2.64 10.84
N THR A 39 -7.95 -2.13 10.28
CA THR A 39 -8.00 -1.20 9.14
C THR A 39 -8.24 -1.97 7.84
N THR A 40 -9.17 -1.49 7.00
CA THR A 40 -9.46 -2.08 5.68
C THR A 40 -8.95 -1.23 4.52
N HIS A 41 -8.84 0.09 4.72
CA HIS A 41 -8.35 1.02 3.70
C HIS A 41 -7.73 2.28 4.33
N ILE A 42 -6.53 2.64 3.86
CA ILE A 42 -5.82 3.88 4.14
C ILE A 42 -5.61 4.61 2.81
N ASN A 43 -6.02 5.87 2.74
CA ASN A 43 -5.94 6.69 1.53
C ASN A 43 -4.51 7.18 1.27
N MET A 44 -4.05 7.04 0.02
CA MET A 44 -2.79 7.63 -0.46
C MET A 44 -2.83 9.18 -0.49
N PRO A 45 -1.65 9.86 -0.54
CA PRO A 45 -0.30 9.32 -0.34
C PRO A 45 -0.02 8.82 1.09
N HIS A 46 0.94 7.92 1.21
CA HIS A 46 1.34 7.26 2.47
C HIS A 46 2.53 7.96 3.12
N ASP A 47 2.46 9.28 3.25
CA ASP A 47 3.51 10.08 3.87
C ASP A 47 3.48 9.92 5.39
N ALA A 48 4.62 10.19 6.05
CA ALA A 48 4.80 9.92 7.47
C ALA A 48 3.71 10.54 8.37
N TRP A 49 3.24 11.76 8.08
CA TRP A 49 2.23 12.43 8.89
C TRP A 49 0.85 11.76 8.80
N ARG A 50 0.47 11.21 7.64
CA ARG A 50 -0.80 10.48 7.46
C ARG A 50 -0.75 9.11 8.11
N MET A 51 0.41 8.44 8.06
CA MET A 51 0.61 7.19 8.78
C MET A 51 0.54 7.40 10.30
N TRP A 52 1.13 8.50 10.77
CA TRP A 52 1.01 8.90 12.18
C TRP A 52 -0.45 9.20 12.56
N GLU A 53 -1.20 9.92 11.72
CA GLU A 53 -2.61 10.23 11.96
C GLU A 53 -3.48 8.97 11.97
N THR A 54 -3.23 8.00 11.07
CA THR A 54 -3.90 6.69 11.10
C THR A 54 -3.60 5.97 12.42
N ALA A 55 -2.34 5.96 12.85
CA ALA A 55 -1.95 5.36 14.13
C ALA A 55 -2.59 6.06 15.35
N GLU A 56 -2.73 7.38 15.31
CA GLU A 56 -3.43 8.17 16.35
C GLU A 56 -4.92 7.82 16.41
N LYS A 57 -5.60 7.71 15.26
CA LYS A 57 -7.01 7.29 15.17
C LYS A 57 -7.24 5.88 15.72
N LEU A 58 -6.22 5.02 15.64
CA LEU A 58 -6.22 3.67 16.21
C LEU A 58 -5.79 3.63 17.68
N GLY A 59 -5.47 4.79 18.28
CA GLY A 59 -5.10 4.89 19.69
C GLY A 59 -3.69 4.37 20.02
N LEU A 60 -2.82 4.19 19.03
CA LEU A 60 -1.47 3.61 19.24
C LEU A 60 -0.52 4.52 20.03
N HIS A 61 -0.82 5.82 20.10
CA HIS A 61 0.00 6.80 20.84
C HIS A 61 -0.56 7.11 22.24
N ALA A 62 -1.65 6.45 22.66
CA ALA A 62 -2.17 6.59 24.01
C ALA A 62 -1.11 6.11 25.02
N ARG A 63 -0.76 6.96 25.99
CA ARG A 63 0.09 6.53 27.10
C ARG A 63 -0.65 5.42 27.86
N PRO A 64 0.03 4.33 28.24
CA PRO A 64 -0.57 3.38 29.17
C PRO A 64 -0.98 4.16 30.42
N ALA A 65 -2.21 3.94 30.88
CA ALA A 65 -2.63 4.47 32.18
C ALA A 65 -1.57 4.04 33.19
N ALA A 66 -1.00 4.99 33.93
CA ALA A 66 -0.02 4.69 34.97
C ALA A 66 -0.63 3.57 35.83
N ALA A 67 0.04 2.42 35.88
CA ALA A 67 -0.41 1.28 36.66
C ALA A 67 -0.66 1.77 38.09
N ALA A 68 -1.94 1.83 38.47
CA ALA A 68 -2.42 2.12 39.81
C ALA A 68 -2.57 0.81 40.59
#